data_AF-A0A0N1IMY3-F1
#
_entry.id   AF-A0A0N1IMY3-F1
#
_cell.length_a   1.000
_cell.length_b   1.000
_cell.length_c   1.000
_cell.angle_alpha   90.00
_cell.angle_beta   90.00
_cell.angle_gamma   90.00
#
_symmetry.space_group_name_H-M   'P 1'
#
loop_
_entity.id
_entity.type
_entity.pdbx_description
1 polymer ?
#
loop_
_entity_poly.entity_id
_entity_poly.type
_entity_poly.pdbx_seq_one_letter_code
_entity_poly.pdbx_strand_id
1 'polypeptide(L)' 'MLARLGRRQAEMVASFVPSAIAFGGAGFCGLLYFTDWKVFVTYIPFYGGKFKDQKTE' A
#
# COMPACT_ATOMS: atom_id res chain seq x y z
N MET A 1 -3.32 -10.17 27.30
CA MET A 1 -1.88 -9.83 27.27
C MET A 1 -1.55 -8.54 26.48
N LEU A 2 -2.52 -7.71 26.09
CA LEU A 2 -2.29 -6.45 25.33
C LEU A 2 -2.58 -5.17 26.14
N ALA A 3 -3.16 -5.28 27.34
CA ALA A 3 -3.59 -4.14 28.15
C ALA A 3 -2.46 -3.36 28.85
N ARG A 4 -1.19 -3.72 28.60
CA ARG A 4 0.01 -3.06 29.17
C ARG A 4 0.72 -2.11 28.19
N LEU A 5 0.05 -1.73 27.10
CA LEU A 5 0.52 -0.71 26.16
C LEU A 5 0.52 0.67 26.84
N GLY A 6 1.58 0.93 27.61
CA GLY A 6 1.84 2.22 28.23
C GLY A 6 2.36 3.25 27.22
N ARG A 7 2.40 4.53 27.63
CA ARG A 7 2.80 5.68 26.80
C ARG A 7 4.16 5.49 26.10
N ARG A 8 5.12 4.84 26.76
CA ARG A 8 6.46 4.51 26.21
C ARG A 8 6.42 3.55 25.01
N GLN A 9 5.49 2.61 24.98
CA GLN A 9 5.34 1.68 23.85
C GLN A 9 4.68 2.38 22.66
N ALA A 10 3.74 3.29 22.91
CA ALA A 10 3.14 4.12 21.87
C ALA A 10 4.18 5.06 21.21
N GLU A 11 5.05 5.70 22.01
CA GLU A 11 6.15 6.53 21.49
C GLU A 11 7.13 5.71 20.63
N MET A 12 7.44 4.49 21.05
CA MET A 12 8.30 3.58 20.29
C MET A 12 7.65 3.14 18.97
N VAL A 13 6.37 2.78 18.97
CA VAL A 13 5.66 2.44 17.72
C VAL A 13 5.61 3.66 16.80
N ALA A 14 5.36 4.85 17.35
CA ALA A 14 5.34 6.10 16.59
C ALA A 14 6.68 6.37 15.87
N SER A 15 7.82 6.06 16.51
CA SER A 15 9.12 6.22 15.84
C SER A 15 9.35 5.27 14.66
N PHE A 16 8.68 4.12 14.64
CA PHE A 16 8.75 3.15 13.53
C PHE A 16 7.70 3.38 12.42
N VAL A 17 6.74 4.30 12.63
CA VAL A 17 5.72 4.62 11.62
C VAL A 17 6.31 4.99 10.26
N PRO A 18 7.34 5.87 10.16
CA PRO A 18 7.91 6.23 8.86
C PRO A 18 8.49 5.02 8.12
N SER A 19 9.21 4.14 8.82
CA SER A 19 9.74 2.91 8.24
C SER A 19 8.66 1.94 7.81
N ALA A 20 7.60 1.78 8.63
CA ALA A 20 6.48 0.90 8.30
C ALA A 20 5.73 1.40 7.06
N ILE A 21 5.54 2.72 6.92
CA ILE A 21 4.95 3.32 5.72
C ILE A 21 5.86 3.11 4.51
N ALA A 22 7.18 3.31 4.65
CA ALA A 22 8.11 3.12 3.54
C ALA A 22 8.13 1.68 3.02
N PHE A 23 8.29 0.69 3.91
CA PHE A 23 8.31 -0.72 3.52
C PHE A 23 6.93 -1.22 3.10
N GLY A 24 5.87 -0.76 3.78
CA GLY A 24 4.48 -1.07 3.41
C GLY A 24 4.14 -0.53 2.03
N GLY A 25 4.51 0.71 1.74
CA GLY A 25 4.35 1.33 0.42
C GLY A 25 5.15 0.62 -0.66
N ALA A 26 6.42 0.27 -0.40
CA ALA A 26 7.24 -0.47 -1.35
C ALA A 26 6.66 -1.86 -1.66
N GLY A 27 6.25 -2.62 -0.63
CA GLY A 27 5.60 -3.90 -0.78
C GLY A 27 4.27 -3.80 -1.53
N PHE A 28 3.48 -2.76 -1.25
CA PHE A 28 2.23 -2.48 -1.95
C PHE A 28 2.47 -2.18 -3.44
N CYS A 29 3.46 -1.35 -3.77
CA CYS A 29 3.87 -1.11 -5.16
C CYS A 29 4.30 -2.41 -5.86
N GLY A 30 5.07 -3.26 -5.19
CA GLY A 30 5.44 -4.58 -5.72
C GLY A 30 4.23 -5.47 -5.99
N LEU A 31 3.28 -5.52 -5.06
CA LEU A 31 2.02 -6.26 -5.24
C LEU A 31 1.25 -5.74 -6.45
N LEU A 32 1.10 -4.42 -6.59
CA LEU A 32 0.45 -3.81 -7.74
C LEU A 32 1.14 -4.16 -9.05
N TYR A 33 2.48 -4.21 -9.07
CA TYR A 33 3.26 -4.59 -10.23
C TYR A 33 3.03 -6.04 -10.65
N PHE A 34 3.00 -6.98 -9.70
CA PHE A 34 2.83 -8.41 -10.01
C PHE A 34 1.39 -8.81 -10.35
N THR A 35 0.42 -8.20 -9.67
CA THR A 35 -1.00 -8.60 -9.79
C THR A 35 -1.77 -7.75 -10.78
N ASP A 36 -1.18 -6.65 -11.27
CA ASP A 36 -1.84 -5.67 -12.13
C ASP A 36 -3.22 -5.26 -11.60
N TRP A 37 -3.26 -4.95 -10.30
CA TRP A 37 -4.52 -4.74 -9.60
C TRP A 37 -5.27 -3.52 -10.14
N LYS A 38 -6.25 -3.79 -10.99
CA LYS A 38 -7.02 -2.80 -11.77
C LYS A 38 -7.59 -1.67 -10.92
N VAL A 39 -8.01 -1.93 -9.68
CA VAL A 39 -8.58 -0.92 -8.75
C VAL A 39 -7.61 0.23 -8.50
N PHE A 40 -6.31 -0.06 -8.35
CA PHE A 40 -5.31 0.97 -8.09
C PHE A 40 -4.58 1.41 -9.37
N VAL A 41 -4.24 0.45 -10.24
CA VAL A 41 -3.42 0.70 -11.43
C VAL A 41 -4.15 1.58 -12.46
N THR A 42 -5.49 1.56 -12.50
CA THR A 42 -6.27 2.41 -13.43
C THR A 42 -6.15 3.90 -13.13
N TYR A 43 -5.83 4.30 -11.89
CA TYR A 43 -5.66 5.71 -11.51
C TYR A 43 -4.28 6.27 -11.91
N ILE A 44 -3.35 5.42 -12.34
CA ILE A 44 -2.01 5.84 -12.72
C ILE A 44 -2.08 6.36 -14.17
N PRO A 45 -1.71 7.63 -14.43
CA PRO A 45 -1.92 8.28 -15.72
C PRO A 45 -1.21 7.55 -16.88
N PHE A 46 -0.08 6.91 -16.63
CA PHE A 46 0.68 6.14 -17.63
C PHE A 46 0.10 4.75 -17.94
N TYR A 47 -0.73 4.18 -17.07
CA TYR A 47 -1.33 2.85 -17.27
C TYR A 47 -2.73 2.89 -17.91
N GLY A 48 -3.28 4.08 -18.19
CA GLY A 48 -4.64 4.26 -18.69
C GLY A 48 -4.97 3.55 -20.02
N GLY A 49 -3.98 3.05 -20.75
CA GLY A 49 -4.15 2.20 -21.95
C GLY A 49 -4.35 0.71 -21.65
N LYS A 50 -3.87 0.21 -20.51
CA LYS A 50 -3.72 -1.23 -20.23
C LYS A 50 -5.04 -1.98 -20.11
N PHE A 51 -6.11 -1.32 -19.66
CA PHE A 51 -7.39 -1.95 -19.37
C PHE A 51 -8.54 -1.44 -20.27
N LYS A 52 -8.24 -0.74 -21.37
CA LYS A 52 -9.26 -0.13 -22.24
C LYS A 52 -10.15 -1.17 -22.92
N ASP A 53 -9.59 -2.29 -23.35
CA ASP A 53 -10.33 -3.34 -24.07
C ASP A 53 -11.20 -4.22 -23.16
N GLN A 54 -10.95 -4.19 -21.84
CA GLN A 54 -11.74 -4.95 -20.85
C GLN A 54 -12.99 -4.21 -20.35
N LYS A 55 -13.34 -3.06 -20.94
CA LYS A 55 -14.53 -2.27 -20.58
C LYS A 55 -15.69 -2.46 -21.57
N THR A 56 -15.49 -3.26 -22.62
CA THR A 56 -16.42 -3.40 -23.77
C THR A 56 -17.19 -4.73 -23.75
N GLU A 57 -17.38 -5.35 -22.58
CA GLU A 57 -18.32 -6.46 -22.37
C GLU A 57 -19.40 -6.05 -21.37
#